data_AF-A0A0F9ID83-F1
#
_entry.id   AF-A0A0F9ID83-F1
#
_cell.length_a   1.000
_cell.length_b   1.000
_cell.length_c   1.000
_cell.angle_alpha   90.00
_cell.angle_beta   90.00
_cell.angle_gamma   90.00
#
_symmetry.space_group_name_H-M   'P 1'
#
loop_
_entity.id
_entity.type
_entity.pdbx_description
1 polymer ?
#
loop_
_entity_poly.entity_id
_entity_poly.type
_entity_poly.pdbx_seq_one_letter_code
_entity_poly.pdbx_strand_id
1 'polypeptide(L)'
;MFKCIKAKVITAPTPMGGLALGIASLGWAWENMFNVNGAAQYTGAAIASVLLLILGLKFLLHPQLLKADLAHPVVGSVVPTFAMATLVVSNSLGHFNSLAGDVLWVGAFLLHLGFLLSFILHRVGEFKIEHMVPSWFVPPVGIIVADVAFSGNPALLFLAQGAL
;
A
#
# COMPACT_ATOMS: atom_id res chain seq x y z
N MET A 1 -5.11 -29.10 2.37
CA MET A 1 -5.59 -27.70 2.37
C MET A 1 -4.45 -26.68 2.17
N PHE A 2 -3.39 -26.69 3.00
CA PHE A 2 -2.25 -25.75 2.92
C PHE A 2 -1.55 -25.68 1.54
N LYS A 3 -1.34 -26.83 0.87
CA LYS A 3 -0.73 -26.88 -0.48
C LYS A 3 -1.59 -26.20 -1.55
N CYS A 4 -2.92 -26.25 -1.43
CA CYS A 4 -3.86 -25.66 -2.40
C CYS A 4 -3.91 -24.13 -2.28
N ILE A 5 -3.88 -23.62 -1.04
CA ILE A 5 -3.78 -22.17 -0.74
C ILE A 5 -2.47 -21.61 -1.31
N LYS A 6 -1.35 -22.30 -1.07
CA LYS A 6 -0.03 -21.90 -1.59
C LYS A 6 -0.01 -21.80 -3.13
N ALA A 7 -0.64 -22.73 -3.83
CA ALA A 7 -0.71 -22.72 -5.30
C ALA A 7 -1.60 -21.61 -5.87
N LYS A 8 -2.76 -21.33 -5.24
CA LYS A 8 -3.69 -20.30 -5.74
C LYS A 8 -3.23 -18.86 -5.45
N VAL A 9 -2.52 -18.64 -4.35
CA VAL A 9 -2.08 -17.28 -3.98
C VAL A 9 -0.94 -16.78 -4.89
N ILE A 10 -0.15 -17.68 -5.49
CA ILE A 10 0.88 -17.31 -6.50
C ILE A 10 0.28 -16.55 -7.69
N THR A 11 -0.96 -16.85 -8.08
CA THR A 11 -1.59 -16.24 -9.26
C THR A 11 -2.11 -14.84 -9.02
N ALA A 12 -2.06 -14.32 -7.78
CA ALA A 12 -2.48 -12.96 -7.48
C ALA A 12 -1.54 -11.94 -8.16
N PRO A 13 -2.06 -11.09 -9.07
CA PRO A 13 -1.23 -10.09 -9.73
C PRO A 13 -0.79 -9.02 -8.74
N THR A 14 0.48 -8.64 -8.78
CA THR A 14 1.05 -7.59 -7.93
C THR A 14 0.37 -6.22 -8.09
N PRO A 15 -0.11 -5.82 -9.28
CA PRO A 15 -1.00 -4.65 -9.44
C PRO A 15 -2.29 -4.66 -8.61
N MET A 16 -2.66 -5.77 -7.95
CA MET A 16 -3.80 -5.84 -7.02
C MET A 16 -3.66 -4.87 -5.85
N GLY A 17 -2.44 -4.47 -5.47
CA GLY A 17 -2.23 -3.39 -4.49
C GLY A 17 -2.85 -2.07 -4.95
N GLY A 18 -2.75 -1.74 -6.25
CA GLY A 18 -3.36 -0.54 -6.83
C GLY A 18 -4.89 -0.62 -6.86
N LEU A 19 -5.44 -1.81 -7.12
CA LEU A 19 -6.88 -2.06 -7.01
C LEU A 19 -7.38 -1.86 -5.57
N ALA A 20 -6.65 -2.40 -4.59
CA ALA A 20 -6.98 -2.23 -3.18
C ALA A 20 -6.95 -0.75 -2.76
N LEU A 21 -5.91 -0.02 -3.17
CA LEU A 21 -5.79 1.42 -2.95
C LEU A 21 -6.99 2.17 -3.54
N GLY A 22 -7.33 1.90 -4.80
CA GLY A 22 -8.45 2.54 -5.48
C GLY A 22 -9.79 2.31 -4.77
N ILE A 23 -10.06 1.08 -4.33
CA ILE A 23 -11.30 0.74 -3.61
C ILE A 23 -11.36 1.42 -2.23
N ALA A 24 -10.25 1.39 -1.47
CA ALA A 24 -10.20 2.03 -0.16
C ALA A 24 -10.39 3.55 -0.27
N SER A 25 -9.67 4.19 -1.18
CA SER A 25 -9.76 5.64 -1.41
C SER A 25 -11.12 6.05 -1.97
N LEU A 26 -11.75 5.25 -2.82
CA LEU A 26 -13.11 5.53 -3.31
C LEU A 26 -14.14 5.46 -2.18
N GLY A 27 -14.04 4.46 -1.31
CA GLY A 27 -14.90 4.36 -0.13
C GLY A 27 -14.78 5.59 0.76
N TRP A 28 -13.54 6.04 1.02
CA TRP A 28 -13.30 7.26 1.80
C TRP A 28 -13.79 8.52 1.08
N ALA A 29 -13.52 8.68 -0.21
CA ALA A 29 -14.01 9.83 -0.97
C ALA A 29 -15.54 9.93 -0.98
N TRP A 30 -16.23 8.79 -1.11
CA TRP A 30 -17.69 8.71 -1.03
C TRP A 30 -18.21 9.09 0.35
N GLU A 31 -17.52 8.66 1.41
CA GLU A 31 -17.84 9.03 2.78
C GLU A 31 -17.74 10.55 2.98
N ASN A 32 -16.66 11.17 2.50
CA ASN A 32 -16.48 12.63 2.61
C ASN A 32 -17.53 13.41 1.81
N MET A 33 -18.10 12.83 0.74
CA MET A 33 -19.10 13.49 -0.11
C MET A 33 -20.52 13.36 0.45
N PHE A 34 -20.89 12.17 0.92
CA PHE A 34 -22.28 11.86 1.28
C PHE A 34 -22.51 11.68 2.79
N ASN A 35 -21.44 11.59 3.59
CA ASN A 35 -21.46 11.45 5.04
C ASN A 35 -22.45 10.37 5.53
N VAL A 36 -22.23 9.13 5.07
CA VAL A 36 -23.05 7.95 5.36
C VAL A 36 -22.60 7.22 6.63
N ASN A 37 -22.21 7.98 7.66
CA ASN A 37 -21.78 7.50 8.99
C ASN A 37 -20.59 6.52 8.97
N GLY A 38 -19.64 6.71 8.07
CA GLY A 38 -18.45 5.88 7.88
C GLY A 38 -18.68 4.62 7.03
N ALA A 39 -19.93 4.29 6.67
CA ALA A 39 -20.25 3.04 6.01
C ALA A 39 -19.51 2.85 4.67
N ALA A 40 -19.33 3.91 3.90
CA ALA A 40 -18.62 3.82 2.62
C ALA A 40 -17.12 3.60 2.83
N GLN A 41 -16.52 4.36 3.76
CA GLN A 41 -15.11 4.24 4.11
C GLN A 41 -14.78 2.84 4.68
N TYR A 42 -15.61 2.33 5.61
CA TYR A 42 -15.39 1.01 6.21
C TYR A 42 -15.56 -0.12 5.21
N THR A 43 -16.56 -0.04 4.32
CA THR A 43 -16.78 -1.05 3.28
C THR A 43 -15.61 -1.08 2.29
N GLY A 44 -15.14 0.08 1.84
CA GLY A 44 -13.97 0.19 0.97
C GLY A 44 -12.71 -0.38 1.63
N ALA A 45 -12.46 -0.02 2.90
CA ALA A 45 -11.33 -0.51 3.66
C ALA A 45 -11.40 -2.03 3.90
N ALA A 46 -12.59 -2.59 4.15
CA ALA A 46 -12.78 -4.02 4.35
C ALA A 46 -12.45 -4.83 3.08
N ILE A 47 -12.96 -4.40 1.91
CA ILE A 47 -12.65 -5.04 0.62
C ILE A 47 -11.16 -4.92 0.32
N ALA A 48 -10.58 -3.73 0.48
CA ALA A 48 -9.15 -3.51 0.27
C ALA A 48 -8.30 -4.39 1.18
N SER A 49 -8.69 -4.55 2.45
CA SER A 49 -7.99 -5.42 3.40
C SER A 49 -7.98 -6.88 2.95
N VAL A 50 -9.07 -7.39 2.36
CA VAL A 50 -9.10 -8.76 1.80
C VAL A 50 -8.11 -8.90 0.65
N LEU A 51 -8.05 -7.93 -0.26
CA LEU A 51 -7.10 -7.92 -1.38
C LEU A 51 -5.64 -7.85 -0.88
N LEU A 52 -5.38 -7.00 0.12
CA LEU A 52 -4.07 -6.87 0.76
C LEU A 52 -3.67 -8.15 1.50
N LEU A 53 -4.61 -8.84 2.16
CA LEU A 53 -4.31 -10.12 2.82
C LEU A 53 -3.91 -11.18 1.79
N ILE A 54 -4.60 -11.27 0.65
CA ILE A 54 -4.25 -12.19 -0.43
C ILE A 54 -2.84 -11.88 -0.96
N LEU A 55 -2.56 -10.60 -1.26
CA LEU A 55 -1.27 -10.17 -1.79
C LEU A 55 -0.14 -10.29 -0.75
N GLY A 56 -0.42 -10.01 0.51
CA GLY A 56 0.50 -10.19 1.63
C GLY A 56 0.86 -11.66 1.83
N LEU A 57 -0.13 -12.56 1.80
CA LEU A 57 0.10 -14.00 1.85
C LEU A 57 0.97 -14.49 0.68
N LYS A 58 0.83 -13.92 -0.53
CA LYS A 58 1.71 -14.23 -1.67
C LYS A 58 3.16 -13.96 -1.33
N PHE A 59 3.45 -12.77 -0.82
CA PHE A 59 4.83 -12.37 -0.54
C PHE A 59 5.42 -13.04 0.70
N LEU A 60 4.61 -13.31 1.74
CA LEU A 60 5.05 -14.06 2.92
C LEU A 60 5.37 -15.52 2.60
N LEU A 61 4.55 -16.18 1.77
CA LEU A 61 4.76 -17.58 1.38
C LEU A 61 5.81 -17.74 0.27
N HIS A 62 6.03 -16.70 -0.53
CA HIS A 62 6.97 -16.68 -1.66
C HIS A 62 7.79 -15.38 -1.74
N PRO A 63 8.73 -15.14 -0.80
CA PRO A 63 9.53 -13.91 -0.78
C PRO A 63 10.36 -13.67 -2.04
N GLN A 64 10.73 -14.74 -2.76
CA GLN A 64 11.44 -14.64 -4.04
C GLN A 64 10.62 -13.92 -5.11
N LEU A 65 9.28 -14.03 -5.08
CA LEU A 65 8.41 -13.31 -6.01
C LEU A 65 8.42 -11.81 -5.74
N LEU A 66 8.43 -11.40 -4.46
CA LEU A 66 8.56 -9.98 -4.13
C LEU A 66 9.88 -9.40 -4.63
N LYS A 67 10.99 -10.14 -4.44
CA LYS A 67 12.30 -9.72 -4.95
C LYS A 67 12.30 -9.59 -6.48
N ALA A 68 11.74 -10.57 -7.19
CA ALA A 68 11.61 -10.52 -8.64
C ALA A 68 10.74 -9.33 -9.11
N ASP A 69 9.62 -9.08 -8.43
CA ASP A 69 8.72 -7.97 -8.72
C ASP A 69 9.43 -6.62 -8.51
N LEU A 70 10.15 -6.44 -7.40
CA LEU A 70 10.90 -5.21 -7.09
C LEU A 70 12.03 -4.94 -8.10
N ALA A 71 12.66 -6.00 -8.61
CA ALA A 71 13.70 -5.90 -9.64
C ALA A 71 13.14 -5.55 -11.03
N HIS A 72 11.85 -5.78 -11.29
CA HIS A 72 11.24 -5.48 -12.58
C HIS A 72 10.91 -3.98 -12.71
N PRO A 73 11.26 -3.30 -13.82
CA PRO A 73 11.09 -1.84 -13.97
C PRO A 73 9.63 -1.36 -13.91
N VAL A 74 8.70 -2.12 -14.49
CA VAL A 74 7.26 -1.80 -14.47
C VAL A 74 6.61 -2.30 -13.19
N VAL A 75 6.62 -3.61 -12.91
CA VAL A 75 5.95 -4.20 -11.73
C VAL A 75 6.50 -3.63 -10.42
N GLY A 76 7.82 -3.43 -10.31
CA GLY A 76 8.44 -2.87 -9.11
C GLY A 76 7.99 -1.44 -8.80
N SER A 77 7.59 -0.67 -9.82
CA SER A 77 7.02 0.66 -9.61
C SER A 77 5.59 0.63 -9.04
N VAL A 78 4.85 -0.48 -9.17
CA VAL A 78 3.48 -0.60 -8.63
C VAL A 78 3.41 -1.37 -7.31
N VAL A 79 4.45 -2.11 -6.92
CA VAL A 79 4.52 -2.76 -5.59
C VAL A 79 4.20 -1.81 -4.42
N PRO A 80 4.67 -0.54 -4.39
CA PRO A 80 4.39 0.37 -3.29
C PRO A 80 2.90 0.66 -3.05
N THR A 81 2.04 0.44 -4.04
CA THR A 81 0.58 0.59 -3.86
C THR A 81 0.02 -0.31 -2.76
N PHE A 82 0.68 -1.43 -2.44
CA PHE A 82 0.35 -2.26 -1.29
C PHE A 82 0.48 -1.47 0.03
N ALA A 83 1.62 -0.77 0.21
CA ALA A 83 1.87 0.03 1.40
C ALA A 83 0.93 1.24 1.45
N MET A 84 0.71 1.92 0.32
CA MET A 84 -0.23 3.03 0.20
C MET A 84 -1.67 2.63 0.57
N ALA A 85 -2.15 1.49 0.06
CA ALA A 85 -3.48 0.98 0.43
C ALA A 85 -3.56 0.64 1.92
N THR A 86 -2.48 0.09 2.49
CA THR A 86 -2.40 -0.22 3.93
C THR A 86 -2.47 1.05 4.79
N LEU A 87 -1.83 2.14 4.37
CA LEU A 87 -1.96 3.46 5.00
C LEU A 87 -3.43 3.93 4.99
N VAL A 88 -4.12 3.82 3.85
CA VAL A 88 -5.55 4.21 3.79
C VAL A 88 -6.41 3.33 4.72
N VAL A 89 -6.16 2.02 4.75
CA VAL A 89 -6.86 1.09 5.65
C VAL A 89 -6.59 1.41 7.12
N SER A 90 -5.37 1.84 7.47
CA SER A 90 -5.03 2.15 8.86
C SER A 90 -5.80 3.33 9.41
N ASN A 91 -6.18 4.30 8.56
CA ASN A 91 -7.06 5.39 8.96
C ASN A 91 -8.44 4.86 9.42
N SER A 92 -9.07 4.02 8.60
CA SER A 92 -10.35 3.38 8.95
C SER A 92 -10.25 2.52 10.21
N LEU A 93 -9.13 1.81 10.41
CA LEU A 93 -8.87 1.05 11.63
C LEU A 93 -8.77 1.95 12.87
N GLY A 94 -8.16 3.13 12.71
CA GLY A 94 -8.00 4.14 13.76
C GLY A 94 -9.32 4.64 14.34
N HIS A 95 -10.41 4.65 13.56
CA HIS A 95 -11.75 5.02 14.04
C HIS A 95 -12.29 4.04 15.09
N PHE A 96 -11.84 2.78 15.08
CA PHE A 96 -12.24 1.76 16.05
C PHE A 96 -11.21 1.58 17.17
N ASN A 97 -9.92 1.68 16.83
CA ASN A 97 -8.81 1.59 17.78
C ASN A 97 -7.64 2.43 17.28
N SER A 98 -7.44 3.60 17.90
CA SER A 98 -6.41 4.56 17.53
C SER A 98 -5.00 3.96 17.55
N LEU A 99 -4.66 3.19 18.60
CA LEU A 99 -3.35 2.56 18.72
C LEU A 99 -3.11 1.54 17.59
N ALA A 100 -4.11 0.71 17.26
CA ALA A 100 -3.99 -0.26 16.18
C ALA A 100 -3.84 0.42 14.81
N GLY A 101 -4.59 1.50 14.58
CA GLY A 101 -4.45 2.36 13.40
C GLY A 101 -3.05 2.94 13.29
N ASP A 102 -2.53 3.55 14.35
CA ASP A 102 -1.20 4.16 14.38
C ASP A 102 -0.08 3.14 14.15
N VAL A 103 -0.17 1.96 14.78
CA VAL A 103 0.83 0.88 14.58
C VAL A 103 0.82 0.39 13.13
N LEU A 104 -0.37 0.19 12.55
CA LEU A 104 -0.50 -0.24 11.16
C LEU A 104 0.01 0.84 10.20
N TRP A 105 -0.29 2.11 10.48
CA TRP A 105 0.16 3.26 9.71
C TRP A 105 1.69 3.37 9.71
N VAL A 106 2.34 3.31 10.88
CA VAL A 106 3.81 3.37 10.99
C VAL A 106 4.45 2.20 10.26
N GLY A 107 3.90 0.99 10.42
CA GLY A 107 4.39 -0.20 9.70
C GLY A 107 4.31 -0.05 8.18
N ALA A 108 3.19 0.47 7.68
CA ALA A 108 2.98 0.72 6.25
C ALA A 108 3.89 1.84 5.72
N PHE A 109 4.09 2.91 6.49
CA PHE A 109 5.00 4.00 6.14
C PHE A 109 6.44 3.50 5.98
N LEU A 110 6.96 2.76 6.96
CA LEU A 110 8.30 2.18 6.88
C LEU A 110 8.43 1.17 5.73
N LEU A 111 7.39 0.39 5.47
CA LEU A 111 7.35 -0.53 4.33
C LEU A 111 7.43 0.23 3.00
N HIS A 112 6.71 1.35 2.86
CA HIS A 112 6.77 2.20 1.66
C HIS A 112 8.17 2.79 1.45
N LEU A 113 8.82 3.27 2.52
CA LEU A 113 10.21 3.74 2.45
C LEU A 113 11.16 2.62 1.98
N GLY A 114 10.97 1.39 2.48
CA GLY A 114 11.71 0.22 2.01
C GLY A 114 11.50 -0.05 0.52
N PHE A 115 10.26 0.03 0.03
CA PHE A 115 9.96 -0.12 -1.39
C PHE A 115 10.53 1.02 -2.25
N LEU A 116 10.46 2.26 -1.78
CA LEU A 116 11.06 3.42 -2.45
C LEU A 116 12.58 3.27 -2.58
N LEU A 117 13.26 2.92 -1.48
CA LEU A 117 14.70 2.68 -1.49
C LEU A 117 15.06 1.54 -2.46
N SER A 118 14.36 0.41 -2.37
CA SER A 118 14.56 -0.72 -3.29
C SER A 118 14.36 -0.28 -4.74
N PHE A 119 13.32 0.49 -5.03
CA PHE A 119 13.04 0.99 -6.37
C PHE A 119 14.22 1.84 -6.89
N ILE A 120 14.67 2.83 -6.11
CA ILE A 120 15.80 3.71 -6.47
C ILE A 120 17.05 2.87 -6.74
N LEU A 121 17.41 1.94 -5.85
CA LEU A 121 18.61 1.11 -6.01
C LEU A 121 18.59 0.31 -7.32
N HIS A 122 17.46 -0.32 -7.67
CA HIS A 122 17.35 -1.07 -8.92
C HIS A 122 17.29 -0.17 -10.17
N ARG A 123 16.73 1.04 -10.06
CA ARG A 123 16.62 1.96 -11.21
C ARG A 123 17.91 2.72 -11.50
N VAL A 124 18.71 3.04 -10.47
CA VAL A 124 20.01 3.71 -10.63
C VAL A 124 21.09 2.71 -11.06
N GLY A 125 21.07 1.47 -10.55
CA GLY A 125 22.08 0.45 -10.89
C GLY A 125 22.08 0.02 -12.36
N GLU A 126 20.89 -0.05 -13.00
CA GLU A 126 20.74 -0.42 -14.42
C GLU A 126 19.79 0.56 -15.14
N PHE A 127 20.15 1.84 -15.12
CA PHE A 127 19.32 2.87 -15.73
C PHE A 127 19.27 2.74 -17.25
N LYS A 128 18.05 2.58 -17.79
CA LYS A 128 17.72 2.67 -19.21
C LYS A 128 16.45 3.47 -19.37
N ILE A 129 16.44 4.47 -20.25
CA ILE A 129 15.25 5.32 -20.48
C ILE A 129 14.04 4.50 -20.93
N GLU A 130 14.26 3.43 -21.70
CA GLU A 130 13.24 2.48 -22.16
C GLU A 130 12.46 1.82 -21.01
N HIS A 131 13.04 1.78 -19.81
CA HIS A 131 12.38 1.23 -18.62
C HIS A 131 11.44 2.22 -17.94
N MET A 132 11.53 3.52 -18.28
CA MET A 132 10.71 4.56 -17.66
C MET A 132 9.27 4.46 -18.17
N VAL A 133 8.35 4.25 -17.22
CA VAL A 133 6.91 4.19 -17.47
C VAL A 133 6.18 5.13 -16.51
N PRO A 134 4.95 5.58 -16.82
CA PRO A 134 4.22 6.54 -15.97
C PRO A 134 4.06 6.10 -14.52
N SER A 135 4.01 4.79 -14.25
CA SER A 135 3.91 4.27 -12.87
C SER A 135 5.15 4.54 -12.01
N TRP A 136 6.26 5.03 -12.56
CA TRP A 136 7.44 5.45 -11.80
C TRP A 136 7.17 6.64 -10.86
N PHE A 137 6.05 7.35 -11.02
CA PHE A 137 5.58 8.34 -10.05
C PHE A 137 5.11 7.72 -8.73
N VAL A 138 4.71 6.44 -8.72
CA VAL A 138 4.09 5.81 -7.56
C VAL A 138 5.03 5.71 -6.34
N PRO A 139 6.28 5.18 -6.44
CA PRO A 139 7.15 5.14 -5.27
C PRO A 139 7.49 6.52 -4.67
N PRO A 140 7.98 7.51 -5.45
CA PRO A 140 8.43 8.79 -4.89
C PRO A 140 7.28 9.72 -4.48
N VAL A 141 6.20 9.79 -5.27
CA VAL A 141 5.07 10.68 -4.95
C VAL A 141 4.09 10.00 -3.99
N GLY A 142 3.94 8.68 -4.09
CA GLY A 142 2.95 7.94 -3.30
C GLY A 142 3.20 7.95 -1.79
N ILE A 143 4.39 8.38 -1.33
CA ILE A 143 4.67 8.56 0.10
C ILE A 143 3.73 9.58 0.76
N ILE A 144 3.23 10.56 -0.01
CA ILE A 144 2.29 11.60 0.47
C ILE A 144 0.98 11.02 1.02
N VAL A 145 0.63 9.78 0.64
CA VAL A 145 -0.53 9.07 1.20
C VAL A 145 -0.40 8.87 2.71
N ALA A 146 0.83 8.89 3.26
CA ALA A 146 1.06 8.86 4.69
C ALA A 146 0.45 10.06 5.40
N ASP A 147 0.64 11.26 4.86
CA ASP A 147 0.04 12.50 5.38
C ASP A 147 -1.49 12.47 5.21
N VAL A 148 -1.98 12.08 4.03
CA VAL A 148 -3.42 11.96 3.76
C VAL A 148 -4.11 11.01 4.75
N ALA A 149 -3.47 9.90 5.08
CA ALA A 149 -4.02 8.88 5.97
C ALA A 149 -3.70 9.09 7.46
N PHE A 150 -3.04 10.19 7.81
CA PHE A 150 -2.59 10.46 9.17
C PHE A 150 -3.77 10.54 10.15
N SER A 151 -3.59 9.93 11.34
CA SER A 151 -4.62 9.85 12.38
C SER A 151 -4.82 11.14 13.18
N GLY A 152 -3.89 12.09 13.09
CA GLY A 152 -3.86 13.27 13.94
C GLY A 152 -3.05 13.08 15.23
N ASN A 153 -2.43 11.91 15.47
CA ASN A 153 -1.62 11.67 16.67
C ASN A 153 -0.38 12.59 16.73
N PRO A 154 -0.28 13.52 17.70
CA PRO A 154 0.82 14.49 17.77
C PRO A 154 2.22 13.86 17.83
N ALA A 155 2.35 12.65 18.41
CA ALA A 155 3.63 11.96 18.51
C ALA A 155 4.17 11.50 17.15
N LEU A 156 3.30 11.33 16.15
CA LEU A 156 3.64 10.86 14.81
C LEU A 156 3.62 12.00 13.76
N LEU A 157 3.26 13.22 14.17
CA LEU A 157 3.11 14.37 13.27
C LEU A 157 4.37 14.66 12.45
N PHE A 158 5.56 14.49 13.04
CA PHE A 158 6.81 14.72 12.32
C PHE A 158 7.04 13.75 11.15
N LEU A 159 6.51 12.52 11.25
CA LEU A 159 6.59 11.54 10.16
C LEU A 159 5.64 11.91 9.02
N ALA A 160 4.42 12.35 9.35
CA ALA A 160 3.44 12.81 8.37
C ALA A 160 3.96 14.04 7.62
N GLN A 161 4.49 15.04 8.34
CA GLN A 161 5.08 16.24 7.73
C GLN A 161 6.33 15.93 6.90
N GLY A 162 7.13 14.95 7.32
CA GLY A 162 8.30 14.51 6.54
C GLY A 162 7.95 13.77 5.24
N ALA A 163 6.68 13.41 5.04
CA ALA A 163 6.19 12.78 3.81
C ALA A 163 5.70 13.79 2.74
N LEU A 164 5.56 15.07 3.10
CA LEU A 164 5.21 16.20 2.21
C LEU A 164 6.46 16.77 1.53
#